data_AF-A0A3D2F808-F1
#
_entry.id   AF-A0A3D2F808-F1
#
_cell.length_a   1.000
_cell.length_b   1.000
_cell.length_c   1.000
_cell.angle_alpha   90.00
_cell.angle_beta   90.00
_cell.angle_gamma   90.00
#
_symmetry.space_group_name_H-M   'P 1'
#
loop_
_entity.id
_entity.type
_entity.pdbx_description
1 polymer ?
#
loop_
_entity_poly.entity_id
_entity_poly.type
_entity_poly.pdbx_seq_one_letter_code
_entity_poly.pdbx_strand_id
1 'polypeptide(L)'
;MRLLRPFVISVLMVSLTACANTGLRKFTAPGNGPDDFLVSPSKPLQEPTSYTALPAPTPGQTNLVDATPLADAAAALGGRRGDPNAGIPSRDGAIVAHASRFGVTPNVRAELAAKDAAFRKSKRRFTKVKIVREDIYNEAYKRQTLDPNEIARLYRNSGIATPTAPPSN
;
A
#
# COMPACT_ATOMS: atom_id res chain seq x y z
N MET A 1 28.17 -36.22 21.24
CA MET A 1 26.79 -35.87 20.79
C MET A 1 26.12 -34.70 21.54
N ARG A 2 26.69 -34.15 22.65
CA ARG A 2 26.07 -33.04 23.41
C ARG A 2 26.10 -31.66 22.73
N LEU A 3 26.99 -31.45 21.75
CA LEU A 3 27.12 -30.18 21.00
C LEU A 3 26.26 -30.13 19.71
N LEU A 4 25.69 -31.26 19.29
CA LEU A 4 24.89 -31.32 18.06
C LEU A 4 23.52 -30.64 18.23
N ARG A 5 22.89 -30.82 19.40
CA ARG A 5 21.60 -30.20 19.74
C ARG A 5 21.63 -28.66 19.76
N PRO A 6 22.57 -27.99 20.46
CA PRO A 6 22.62 -26.53 20.43
C PRO A 6 22.98 -26.00 19.04
N PHE A 7 23.81 -26.70 18.26
CA PHE A 7 24.14 -26.31 16.90
C PHE A 7 22.90 -26.35 15.97
N VAL A 8 22.13 -27.42 16.01
CA VAL A 8 20.90 -27.56 15.21
C VAL A 8 19.86 -26.49 15.59
N ILE A 9 19.70 -26.19 16.88
CA ILE A 9 18.78 -25.13 17.35
C ILE A 9 19.23 -23.75 16.85
N SER A 10 20.54 -23.45 16.91
CA SER A 10 21.09 -22.20 16.41
C SER A 10 20.90 -22.05 14.89
N VAL A 11 21.14 -23.10 14.11
CA VAL A 11 20.92 -23.07 12.65
C VAL A 11 19.44 -22.90 12.32
N LEU A 12 18.53 -23.54 13.07
CA LEU A 12 17.09 -23.40 12.88
C LEU A 12 16.59 -21.98 13.20
N MET A 13 17.11 -21.34 14.26
CA MET A 13 16.77 -19.96 14.61
C MET A 13 17.30 -18.95 13.58
N VAL A 14 18.50 -19.18 13.05
CA VAL A 14 19.08 -18.33 11.99
C VAL A 14 18.30 -18.48 10.67
N SER A 15 17.85 -19.68 10.32
CA SER A 15 17.06 -19.89 9.11
C SER A 15 15.67 -19.26 9.18
N LEU A 16 15.00 -19.30 10.35
CA LEU A 16 13.71 -18.62 10.56
C LEU A 16 13.81 -17.10 10.39
N THR A 17 14.87 -16.49 10.90
CA THR A 17 15.06 -15.03 10.82
C THR A 17 15.58 -14.56 9.45
N ALA A 18 16.19 -15.45 8.66
CA ALA A 18 16.69 -15.13 7.32
C ALA A 18 15.57 -14.86 6.29
N CYS A 19 14.36 -15.38 6.52
CA CYS A 19 13.18 -15.12 5.69
C CYS A 19 12.42 -13.85 6.07
N ALA A 20 12.85 -13.14 7.12
CA ALA A 20 12.20 -11.89 7.52
C ALA A 20 12.49 -10.79 6.48
N ASN A 21 11.54 -10.57 5.56
CA ASN A 21 11.53 -9.44 4.63
C ASN A 21 11.19 -8.15 5.39
N THR A 22 12.09 -7.73 6.27
CA THR A 22 12.00 -6.42 6.89
C THR A 22 12.23 -5.36 5.81
N GLY A 23 11.18 -4.61 5.49
CA GLY A 23 11.24 -3.55 4.48
C GLY A 23 12.32 -2.51 4.78
N LEU A 24 12.62 -1.66 3.80
CA LEU A 24 13.60 -0.58 3.98
C LEU A 24 13.08 0.55 4.86
N ARG A 25 11.75 0.69 4.94
CA ARG A 25 11.07 1.75 5.68
C ARG A 25 10.68 1.24 7.06
N LYS A 26 11.02 2.00 8.09
CA LYS A 26 10.62 1.73 9.46
C LYS A 26 9.59 2.78 9.86
N PHE A 27 8.33 2.37 9.90
CA PHE A 27 7.29 3.19 10.50
C PHE A 27 7.38 3.01 12.01
N THR A 28 7.61 4.10 12.74
CA THR A 28 7.41 4.09 14.19
C THR A 28 5.91 4.13 14.40
N ALA A 29 5.35 3.06 14.97
CA ALA A 29 3.98 3.12 15.43
C ALA A 29 3.89 4.26 16.45
N PRO A 30 2.88 5.15 16.40
CA PRO A 30 2.59 6.00 17.54
C PRO A 30 2.50 5.07 18.76
N GLY A 31 3.21 5.41 19.84
CA GLY A 31 3.31 4.53 21.01
C GLY A 31 1.94 4.17 21.56
N ASN A 32 1.89 3.17 22.45
CA ASN A 32 0.69 2.82 23.21
C ASN A 32 0.37 3.99 24.18
N GLY A 33 -0.14 5.10 23.65
CA GLY A 33 -0.96 6.02 24.42
C GLY A 33 -2.21 5.27 24.87
N PRO A 34 -2.87 5.71 25.94
CA PRO A 34 -4.14 5.12 26.36
C PRO A 34 -5.13 5.22 25.19
N ASP A 35 -5.39 4.07 24.56
CA ASP A 35 -6.30 3.93 23.44
C ASP A 35 -7.70 3.78 24.05
N ASP A 36 -8.19 4.87 24.66
CA ASP A 36 -9.33 4.78 25.58
C ASP A 36 -10.60 4.32 24.87
N PHE A 37 -10.71 4.47 23.53
CA PHE A 37 -11.75 3.83 22.74
C PHE A 37 -11.26 3.62 21.30
N LEU A 38 -11.01 2.36 20.92
CA LEU A 38 -10.78 1.98 19.52
C LEU A 38 -12.13 2.09 18.78
N VAL A 39 -12.48 3.30 18.35
CA VAL A 39 -13.72 3.56 17.62
C VAL A 39 -13.55 3.06 16.19
N SER A 40 -14.21 1.96 15.86
CA SER A 40 -14.40 1.55 14.48
C SER A 40 -15.65 2.25 13.94
N PRO A 41 -15.52 3.32 13.11
CA PRO A 41 -16.68 4.03 12.61
C PRO A 41 -17.49 3.11 11.70
N SER A 42 -18.75 2.85 12.07
CA SER A 42 -19.71 2.16 11.22
C SER A 42 -20.46 3.17 10.35
N LYS A 43 -21.01 2.69 9.24
CA LYS A 43 -21.96 3.47 8.43
C LYS A 43 -23.28 3.66 9.20
N PRO A 44 -24.06 4.70 8.88
CA PRO A 44 -25.41 4.86 9.42
C PRO A 44 -26.25 3.59 9.21
N LEU A 45 -27.09 3.27 10.21
CA LEU A 45 -28.05 2.17 10.11
C LEU A 45 -28.99 2.40 8.94
N GLN A 46 -29.25 1.35 8.16
CA GLN A 46 -30.24 1.39 7.09
C GLN A 46 -31.60 0.97 7.65
N GLU A 47 -32.59 1.83 7.49
CA GLU A 47 -33.96 1.52 7.89
C GLU A 47 -34.61 0.56 6.87
N PRO A 48 -35.31 -0.49 7.34
CA PRO A 48 -36.06 -1.36 6.45
C PRO A 48 -37.27 -0.62 5.87
N THR A 49 -37.73 -1.02 4.69
CA THR A 49 -38.94 -0.45 4.06
C THR A 49 -40.20 -0.63 4.94
N SER A 50 -40.21 -1.62 5.83
CA SER A 50 -41.25 -1.82 6.82
C SER A 50 -40.67 -2.44 8.10
N TYR A 51 -41.15 -1.96 9.25
CA TYR A 51 -40.83 -2.52 10.58
C TYR A 51 -41.79 -3.64 11.00
N THR A 52 -42.91 -3.82 10.28
CA THR A 52 -43.89 -4.87 10.58
C THR A 52 -43.59 -6.18 9.85
N ALA A 53 -42.79 -6.12 8.79
CA ALA A 53 -42.33 -7.28 8.02
C ALA A 53 -40.80 -7.26 7.95
N LEU A 54 -40.16 -7.77 9.01
CA LEU A 54 -38.71 -7.87 9.05
C LEU A 54 -38.20 -8.83 7.95
N PRO A 55 -37.21 -8.43 7.14
CA PRO A 55 -36.58 -9.33 6.19
C PRO A 55 -35.99 -10.56 6.90
N ALA A 56 -36.01 -11.72 6.24
CA ALA A 56 -35.33 -12.88 6.76
C ALA A 56 -33.82 -12.58 6.92
N PRO A 57 -33.19 -12.98 8.04
CA PRO A 57 -31.76 -12.75 8.23
C PRO A 57 -30.96 -13.46 7.12
N THR A 58 -29.84 -12.87 6.72
CA THR A 58 -28.94 -13.43 5.71
C THR A 58 -27.60 -13.86 6.35
N PRO A 59 -27.53 -15.06 6.99
CA PRO A 59 -26.29 -15.55 7.59
C PRO A 59 -25.13 -15.59 6.59
N GLY A 60 -23.94 -15.16 7.03
CA GLY A 60 -22.71 -15.20 6.23
C GLY A 60 -22.57 -14.07 5.20
N GLN A 61 -23.56 -13.20 5.05
CA GLN A 61 -23.42 -11.96 4.26
C GLN A 61 -22.64 -10.90 5.05
N THR A 62 -21.99 -9.99 4.33
CA THR A 62 -21.34 -8.81 4.92
C THR A 62 -22.39 -7.90 5.57
N ASN A 63 -22.04 -7.32 6.71
CA ASN A 63 -22.94 -6.39 7.39
C ASN A 63 -23.02 -5.07 6.62
N LEU A 64 -24.24 -4.54 6.46
CA LEU A 64 -24.52 -3.32 5.70
C LEU A 64 -23.85 -2.07 6.31
N VAL A 65 -23.63 -2.09 7.63
CA VAL A 65 -23.03 -0.96 8.34
C VAL A 65 -21.52 -1.03 8.49
N ASP A 66 -20.87 -2.08 7.96
CA ASP A 66 -19.42 -2.18 8.03
C ASP A 66 -18.76 -1.05 7.21
N ALA A 67 -17.66 -0.51 7.73
CA ALA A 67 -16.87 0.48 7.00
C ALA A 67 -16.31 -0.14 5.72
N THR A 68 -16.49 0.53 4.58
CA THR A 68 -15.88 0.12 3.32
C THR A 68 -15.10 1.28 2.70
N PRO A 69 -13.99 1.73 3.33
CA PRO A 69 -13.33 2.99 2.98
C PRO A 69 -12.97 3.10 1.50
N LEU A 70 -12.56 1.97 0.93
CA LEU A 70 -12.20 1.83 -0.46
C LEU A 70 -13.38 2.05 -1.42
N ALA A 71 -14.56 1.51 -1.10
CA ALA A 71 -15.77 1.69 -1.90
C ALA A 71 -16.35 3.10 -1.70
N ASP A 72 -16.32 3.62 -0.46
CA ASP A 72 -16.82 4.94 -0.10
C ASP A 72 -16.00 6.04 -0.78
N ALA A 73 -14.67 5.92 -0.78
CA ALA A 73 -13.78 6.82 -1.51
C ALA A 73 -14.03 6.79 -3.03
N ALA A 74 -14.30 5.62 -3.60
CA ALA A 74 -14.62 5.52 -5.02
C ALA A 74 -15.95 6.22 -5.35
N ALA A 75 -16.98 6.03 -4.52
CA ALA A 75 -18.27 6.68 -4.66
C ALA A 75 -18.16 8.21 -4.51
N ALA A 76 -17.39 8.70 -3.53
CA ALA A 76 -17.14 10.13 -3.34
C ALA A 76 -16.45 10.78 -4.54
N LEU A 77 -15.61 10.03 -5.26
CA LEU A 77 -14.96 10.48 -6.49
C LEU A 77 -15.85 10.30 -7.75
N GLY A 78 -17.13 9.92 -7.58
CA GLY A 78 -18.07 9.70 -8.69
C GLY A 78 -17.91 8.35 -9.41
N GLY A 79 -17.10 7.44 -8.88
CA GLY A 79 -16.86 6.11 -9.42
C GLY A 79 -17.69 5.02 -8.78
N ARG A 80 -17.73 3.85 -9.42
CA ARG A 80 -18.26 2.60 -8.83
C ARG A 80 -17.16 1.55 -8.87
N ARG A 81 -16.90 0.89 -7.74
CA ARG A 81 -16.03 -0.29 -7.75
C ARG A 81 -16.79 -1.44 -8.42
N GLY A 82 -16.31 -1.86 -9.59
CA GLY A 82 -16.68 -3.14 -10.18
C GLY A 82 -15.97 -4.30 -9.48
N ASP A 83 -16.28 -5.52 -9.92
CA ASP A 83 -15.48 -6.68 -9.56
C ASP A 83 -14.02 -6.46 -10.00
N PRO A 84 -13.03 -6.57 -9.09
CA PRO A 84 -11.62 -6.44 -9.42
C PRO A 84 -11.14 -7.40 -10.53
N ASN A 85 -11.87 -8.50 -10.74
CA ASN A 85 -11.60 -9.50 -11.77
C ASN A 85 -12.47 -9.34 -13.02
N ALA A 86 -13.40 -8.39 -13.05
CA ALA A 86 -14.20 -8.14 -14.25
C ALA A 86 -13.33 -7.58 -15.38
N GLY A 87 -13.74 -7.92 -16.60
CA GLY A 87 -13.16 -7.34 -17.81
C GLY A 87 -13.38 -5.82 -17.88
N ILE A 88 -12.61 -5.18 -18.76
CA ILE A 88 -12.67 -3.74 -19.00
C ILE A 88 -14.08 -3.38 -19.52
N PRO A 89 -14.78 -2.40 -18.91
CA PRO A 89 -16.08 -1.96 -19.41
C PRO A 89 -15.99 -1.50 -20.87
N SER A 90 -16.99 -1.84 -21.69
CA SER A 90 -17.01 -1.49 -23.12
C SER A 90 -16.85 0.00 -23.38
N ARG A 91 -17.44 0.85 -22.52
CA ARG A 91 -17.32 2.31 -22.55
C ARG A 91 -15.89 2.84 -22.35
N ASP A 92 -15.04 2.07 -21.67
CA ASP A 92 -13.65 2.47 -21.34
C ASP A 92 -12.63 1.93 -22.36
N GLY A 93 -13.09 1.14 -23.34
CA GLY A 93 -12.22 0.49 -24.34
C GLY A 93 -11.36 1.47 -25.14
N ALA A 94 -11.91 2.62 -25.54
CA ALA A 94 -11.16 3.63 -26.29
C ALA A 94 -10.02 4.25 -25.47
N ILE A 95 -10.27 4.52 -24.18
CA ILE A 95 -9.26 5.06 -23.25
C ILE A 95 -8.15 4.04 -23.04
N VAL A 96 -8.52 2.78 -22.82
CA VAL A 96 -7.54 1.70 -22.64
C VAL A 96 -6.73 1.51 -23.90
N ALA A 97 -7.35 1.44 -25.08
CA ALA A 97 -6.65 1.31 -26.36
C ALA A 97 -5.65 2.45 -26.56
N HIS A 98 -6.06 3.69 -26.27
CA HIS A 98 -5.19 4.85 -26.32
C HIS A 98 -4.04 4.77 -25.32
N ALA A 99 -4.29 4.36 -24.07
CA ALA A 99 -3.25 4.20 -23.05
C ALA A 99 -2.26 3.08 -23.41
N SER A 100 -2.75 1.99 -24.00
CA SER A 100 -1.94 0.85 -24.44
C SER A 100 -1.22 1.05 -25.77
N ARG A 101 -1.33 2.22 -26.41
CA ARG A 101 -0.80 2.47 -27.77
C ARG A 101 0.71 2.22 -27.92
N PHE A 102 1.47 2.32 -26.82
CA PHE A 102 2.91 2.07 -26.79
C PHE A 102 3.28 0.66 -26.31
N GLY A 103 2.28 -0.23 -26.22
CA GLY A 103 2.43 -1.58 -25.71
C GLY A 103 2.15 -1.69 -24.21
N VAL A 104 1.79 -2.89 -23.78
CA VAL A 104 1.57 -3.24 -22.37
C VAL A 104 2.43 -4.45 -22.07
N THR A 105 3.37 -4.31 -21.14
CA THR A 105 4.19 -5.43 -20.68
C THR A 105 3.32 -6.37 -19.84
N PRO A 106 3.11 -7.63 -20.28
CA PRO A 106 2.41 -8.61 -19.46
C PRO A 106 3.18 -8.83 -18.16
N ASN A 107 2.46 -9.07 -17.05
CA ASN A 107 3.09 -9.42 -15.78
C ASN A 107 4.10 -8.38 -15.21
N VAL A 108 4.00 -7.11 -15.62
CA VAL A 108 4.91 -6.03 -15.22
C VAL A 108 5.05 -5.90 -13.69
N ARG A 109 4.00 -6.21 -12.93
CA ARG A 109 4.02 -6.14 -11.46
C ARG A 109 4.98 -7.14 -10.85
N ALA A 110 4.95 -8.40 -11.30
CA ALA A 110 5.86 -9.42 -10.79
C ALA A 110 7.31 -9.15 -11.23
N GLU A 111 7.49 -8.68 -12.46
CA GLU A 111 8.80 -8.30 -12.99
C GLU A 111 9.41 -7.13 -12.20
N LEU A 112 8.64 -6.07 -11.94
CA LEU A 112 9.06 -4.92 -11.13
C LEU A 112 9.36 -5.35 -9.70
N ALA A 113 8.56 -6.22 -9.09
CA ALA A 113 8.83 -6.74 -7.75
C ALA A 113 10.15 -7.52 -7.68
N ALA A 114 10.45 -8.34 -8.69
CA ALA A 114 11.71 -9.08 -8.78
C ALA A 114 12.91 -8.14 -9.00
N LYS A 115 12.79 -7.17 -9.92
CA LYS A 115 13.82 -6.15 -10.18
C LYS A 115 14.09 -5.29 -8.96
N ASP A 116 13.04 -4.89 -8.23
CA ASP A 116 13.16 -4.14 -6.99
C ASP A 116 13.89 -4.93 -5.91
N ALA A 117 13.53 -6.20 -5.70
CA ALA A 117 14.22 -7.07 -4.75
C ALA A 117 15.72 -7.23 -5.08
N ALA A 118 16.06 -7.40 -6.35
CA ALA A 118 17.43 -7.47 -6.82
C ALA A 118 18.19 -6.14 -6.59
N PHE A 119 17.55 -5.00 -6.88
CA PHE A 119 18.09 -3.67 -6.62
C PHE A 119 18.38 -3.47 -5.13
N ARG A 120 17.42 -3.75 -4.25
CA ARG A 120 17.59 -3.67 -2.79
C ARG A 120 18.74 -4.55 -2.30
N LYS A 121 18.87 -5.77 -2.82
CA LYS A 121 19.98 -6.70 -2.49
C LYS A 121 21.34 -6.11 -2.87
N SER A 122 21.45 -5.44 -4.02
CA SER A 122 22.69 -4.79 -4.47
C SER A 122 23.08 -3.58 -3.61
N LYS A 123 22.10 -2.78 -3.18
CA LYS A 123 22.29 -1.59 -2.34
C LYS A 123 22.64 -1.94 -0.90
N ARG A 124 22.12 -3.06 -0.39
CA ARG A 124 22.40 -3.58 0.97
C ARG A 124 23.88 -3.78 1.27
N ARG A 125 24.74 -3.99 0.26
CA ARG A 125 26.19 -4.11 0.47
C ARG A 125 26.85 -2.81 0.93
N PHE A 126 26.28 -1.65 0.59
CA PHE A 126 26.86 -0.34 0.85
C PHE A 126 26.21 0.40 2.05
N THR A 127 25.02 -0.02 2.49
CA THR A 127 24.29 0.60 3.62
C THR A 127 24.51 -0.10 4.98
N LYS A 128 25.35 -1.15 5.04
CA LYS A 128 25.56 -1.99 6.23
C LYS A 128 26.45 -1.41 7.34
N VAL A 129 27.06 -0.23 7.14
CA VAL A 129 28.07 0.31 8.09
C VAL A 129 27.45 1.12 9.24
N LYS A 130 26.12 1.20 9.34
CA LYS A 130 25.46 1.95 10.42
C LYS A 130 25.08 1.03 11.59
N ILE A 131 25.58 1.37 12.78
CA ILE A 131 25.28 0.70 14.06
C ILE A 131 23.81 0.93 14.48
N VAL A 132 23.18 2.00 14.00
CA VAL A 132 21.79 2.35 14.29
C VAL A 132 20.90 2.08 13.07
N ARG A 133 19.77 1.41 13.30
CA ARG A 133 18.79 1.06 12.26
C ARG A 133 17.93 2.27 11.89
N GLU A 134 18.35 3.01 10.88
CA GLU A 134 17.63 4.16 10.31
C GLU A 134 16.69 3.75 9.16
N ASP A 135 15.74 4.63 8.81
CA ASP A 135 14.94 4.53 7.58
C ASP A 135 15.85 4.80 6.36
N ILE A 136 16.32 3.72 5.74
CA ILE A 136 17.23 3.76 4.59
C ILE A 136 16.49 3.78 3.25
N TYR A 137 15.15 3.85 3.25
CA TYR A 137 14.37 3.88 2.01
C TYR A 137 14.80 5.05 1.12
N ASN A 138 14.76 6.27 1.65
CA ASN A 138 15.11 7.47 0.88
C ASN A 138 16.57 7.45 0.38
N GLU A 139 17.49 6.89 1.16
CA GLU A 139 18.89 6.77 0.75
C GLU A 139 19.10 5.74 -0.38
N ALA A 140 18.44 4.58 -0.27
CA ALA A 140 18.54 3.52 -1.28
C ALA A 140 17.98 3.97 -2.64
N TYR A 141 16.89 4.75 -2.62
CA TYR A 141 16.19 5.24 -3.79
C TYR A 141 16.56 6.68 -4.18
N LYS A 142 17.59 7.30 -3.59
CA LYS A 142 17.94 8.71 -3.84
C LYS A 142 18.13 9.11 -5.31
N ARG A 143 18.54 8.16 -6.17
CA ARG A 143 18.70 8.37 -7.63
C ARG A 143 17.40 8.21 -8.43
N GLN A 144 16.36 7.70 -7.78
CA GLN A 144 15.02 7.47 -8.32
C GLN A 144 13.98 8.39 -7.65
N THR A 145 14.41 9.22 -6.70
CA THR A 145 13.59 10.25 -6.08
C THR A 145 13.69 11.54 -6.90
N LEU A 146 12.55 12.18 -7.13
CA LEU A 146 12.46 13.52 -7.73
C LEU A 146 12.45 14.58 -6.62
N ASP A 147 13.04 15.74 -6.86
CA ASP A 147 12.89 16.90 -5.97
C ASP A 147 11.48 17.48 -6.14
N PRO A 148 10.59 17.39 -5.13
CA PRO A 148 9.21 17.85 -5.26
C PRO A 148 9.12 19.37 -5.47
N ASN A 149 10.05 20.15 -4.92
CA ASN A 149 10.06 21.61 -5.06
C ASN A 149 10.51 22.03 -6.45
N GLU A 150 11.49 21.31 -7.01
CA GLU A 150 11.93 21.52 -8.39
C GLU A 150 10.80 21.24 -9.38
N ILE A 151 10.13 20.09 -9.24
CA ILE A 151 9.00 19.72 -10.10
C ILE A 151 7.85 20.71 -9.95
N ALA A 152 7.50 21.11 -8.72
CA ALA A 152 6.45 22.09 -8.49
C ALA A 152 6.76 23.44 -9.16
N ARG A 153 8.01 23.91 -9.09
CA ARG A 153 8.45 25.13 -9.78
C ARG A 153 8.39 24.98 -11.30
N LEU A 154 8.81 23.84 -11.84
CA LEU A 154 8.72 23.55 -13.27
C LEU A 154 7.26 23.62 -13.76
N TYR A 155 6.34 23.01 -13.03
CA TYR A 155 4.91 23.02 -13.36
C TYR A 155 4.29 24.41 -13.25
N ARG A 156 4.65 25.19 -12.22
CA ARG A 156 4.21 26.60 -12.11
C ARG A 156 4.72 27.45 -13.27
N ASN A 157 5.98 27.27 -13.66
CA ASN A 157 6.60 27.99 -14.77
C ASN A 157 5.97 27.62 -16.13
N SER A 158 5.42 26.40 -16.27
CA SER A 158 4.66 25.99 -17.45
C SER A 158 3.17 26.34 -17.39
N GLY A 159 2.74 27.12 -16.38
CA GLY A 159 1.35 27.56 -16.22
C GLY A 159 0.39 26.49 -15.70
N ILE A 160 0.91 25.35 -15.22
CA ILE A 160 0.09 24.28 -14.63
C ILE A 160 -0.15 24.58 -13.16
N ALA A 161 -1.42 24.53 -12.74
CA ALA A 161 -1.79 24.71 -11.35
C ALA A 161 -1.21 23.58 -10.48
N THR A 162 -0.43 23.94 -9.47
CA THR A 162 0.08 23.01 -8.45
C THR A 162 -0.59 23.28 -7.10
N PRO A 163 -0.96 22.27 -6.31
CA PRO A 163 -1.43 22.46 -4.94
C PRO A 163 -0.42 23.23 -4.08
N THR A 164 -0.91 23.94 -3.06
CA THR A 164 -0.06 24.63 -2.07
C THR A 164 0.79 23.63 -1.32
N ALA A 165 2.12 23.83 -1.30
CA ALA A 165 3.03 22.99 -0.54
C ALA A 165 2.97 23.36 0.96
N PRO A 166 3.14 22.39 1.88
CA PRO A 166 3.28 22.68 3.30
C PRO A 166 4.49 23.59 3.58
N PRO A 167 4.48 24.37 4.67
CA PRO A 167 5.62 25.21 5.04
C PRO A 167 6.88 24.36 5.24
N SER A 168 8.04 24.92 4.90
CA SER A 168 9.33 24.29 5.21
C SER A 168 9.56 24.35 6.71
N ASN A 169 9.58 23.19 7.37
CA ASN A 169 9.98 23.06 8.76
C ASN A 169 11.48 22.77 8.83
#